data_AF-A0A415UVZ2-F1
#
_entry.id   AF-A0A415UVZ2-F1
#
_cell.length_a   1.000
_cell.length_b   1.000
_cell.length_c   1.000
_cell.angle_alpha   90.00
_cell.angle_beta   90.00
_cell.angle_gamma   90.00
#
_symmetry.space_group_name_H-M   'P 1'
#
loop_
_entity.id
_entity.type
_entity.pdbx_description
1 polymer ?
#
loop_
_entity_poly.entity_id
_entity_poly.type
_entity_poly.pdbx_seq_one_letter_code
_entity_poly.pdbx_strand_id
1 'polypeptide(L)'
;MFSDQCMLTYRRGHHDRACCFFDLISNAMVTIDDYDAACADLLQQLVDRQLISTCEETGALAPTLRSIYLKAVWDKGAIALGRCGDGDLALIDGLVSDKMLSYCGKLFAPDEAAYLDYMFNDASFPNSQGLRNRYDHAHTPIADPGAASIRTDYYRMLTLLVAITLKINDELSSSTGRGYLENFVDWPYYDESVLGLFKTYCKEA
;
A
#
# COMPACT_ATOMS: atom_id res chain seq x y z
N MET A 1 -4.92 -18.58 -1.69
CA MET A 1 -6.04 -17.76 -2.23
C MET A 1 -5.56 -16.60 -3.09
N PHE A 2 -4.67 -15.72 -2.61
CA PHE A 2 -4.26 -14.52 -3.37
C PHE A 2 -3.02 -14.67 -4.25
N SER A 3 -2.23 -15.72 -4.02
CA SER A 3 -1.07 -16.04 -4.87
C SER A 3 -1.51 -16.62 -6.22
N ASP A 4 -0.78 -16.25 -7.25
CA ASP A 4 -0.83 -16.78 -8.61
C ASP A 4 -0.40 -18.25 -8.72
N GLN A 5 0.43 -18.71 -7.78
CA GLN A 5 0.86 -20.11 -7.67
C GLN A 5 -0.12 -20.98 -6.87
N CYS A 6 -1.33 -20.50 -6.59
CA CYS A 6 -2.33 -21.27 -5.85
C CYS A 6 -2.97 -22.34 -6.75
N MET A 7 -2.97 -23.59 -6.31
CA MET A 7 -3.60 -24.71 -7.04
C MET A 7 -5.10 -24.50 -7.30
N LEU A 8 -5.78 -23.74 -6.44
CA LEU A 8 -7.21 -23.42 -6.60
C LEU A 8 -7.46 -22.44 -7.76
N THR A 9 -6.43 -21.80 -8.32
CA THR A 9 -6.61 -20.92 -9.49
C THR A 9 -6.91 -21.71 -10.77
N TYR A 10 -6.61 -23.02 -10.80
CA TYR A 10 -6.82 -23.88 -11.96
C TYR A 10 -8.02 -24.82 -11.76
N ARG A 11 -8.90 -24.86 -12.77
CA ARG A 11 -10.00 -25.82 -12.87
C ARG A 11 -9.83 -26.69 -14.10
N ARG A 12 -10.01 -28.01 -13.94
CA ARG A 12 -9.83 -28.95 -15.05
C ARG A 12 -10.89 -28.73 -16.12
N GLY A 13 -10.45 -28.61 -17.38
CA GLY A 13 -11.37 -28.43 -18.52
C GLY A 13 -11.86 -27.00 -18.73
N HIS A 14 -11.39 -26.02 -17.94
CA HIS A 14 -11.69 -24.61 -18.11
C HIS A 14 -10.46 -23.83 -18.59
N HIS A 15 -10.69 -22.82 -19.44
CA HIS A 15 -9.67 -21.88 -19.89
C HIS A 15 -9.85 -20.52 -19.22
N ASP A 16 -9.83 -20.53 -17.89
CA ASP A 16 -9.98 -19.34 -17.08
C ASP A 16 -8.73 -18.45 -17.18
N ARG A 17 -8.93 -17.13 -17.33
CA ARG A 17 -7.86 -16.13 -17.25
C ARG A 17 -7.97 -15.40 -15.93
N ALA A 18 -7.61 -16.09 -14.84
CA ALA A 18 -7.57 -15.53 -13.50
C ALA A 18 -6.13 -15.50 -12.97
N CYS A 19 -5.73 -14.40 -12.33
CA CYS A 19 -4.40 -14.27 -11.75
C CYS A 19 -4.29 -14.98 -10.40
N CYS A 20 -5.40 -15.21 -9.70
CA CYS A 20 -5.43 -15.97 -8.45
C CYS A 20 -6.83 -16.55 -8.20
N PHE A 21 -6.97 -17.42 -7.19
CA PHE A 21 -8.26 -18.01 -6.82
C PHE A 21 -9.31 -16.95 -6.44
N PHE A 22 -8.91 -15.87 -5.75
CA PHE A 22 -9.82 -14.77 -5.43
C PHE A 22 -10.42 -14.13 -6.70
N ASP A 23 -9.59 -13.87 -7.71
CA ASP A 23 -10.05 -13.31 -8.99
C ASP A 23 -10.95 -14.31 -9.74
N LEU A 24 -10.65 -15.60 -9.65
CA LEU A 24 -11.43 -16.65 -10.30
C LEU A 24 -12.87 -16.67 -9.78
N ILE A 25 -13.07 -16.77 -8.46
CA ILE A 25 -14.40 -16.81 -7.85
C ILE A 25 -15.13 -15.45 -7.90
N SER A 26 -14.42 -14.36 -8.19
CA SER A 26 -15.02 -13.04 -8.39
C SER A 26 -15.59 -12.85 -9.79
N ASN A 27 -15.05 -13.57 -10.79
CA ASN A 27 -15.34 -13.32 -12.21
C ASN A 27 -16.01 -14.50 -12.93
N ALA A 28 -16.01 -15.69 -12.33
CA ALA A 28 -16.60 -16.89 -12.91
C ALA A 28 -17.47 -17.63 -11.89
N MET A 29 -18.47 -18.35 -12.40
CA MET A 29 -19.22 -19.30 -11.57
C MET A 29 -18.33 -20.51 -11.30
N VAL A 30 -17.99 -20.71 -10.02
CA VAL A 30 -17.11 -21.77 -9.54
C VAL A 30 -17.84 -22.52 -8.44
N THR A 31 -17.87 -23.85 -8.48
CA THR A 31 -18.43 -24.67 -7.41
C THR A 31 -17.36 -25.56 -6.79
N ILE A 32 -17.66 -26.20 -5.65
CA ILE A 32 -16.74 -27.17 -5.02
C ILE A 32 -16.51 -28.37 -5.94
N ASP A 33 -17.53 -28.77 -6.71
CA ASP A 33 -17.49 -29.90 -7.64
C ASP A 33 -16.53 -29.69 -8.82
N ASP A 34 -16.12 -28.45 -9.09
CA ASP A 34 -15.10 -28.15 -10.10
C ASP A 34 -13.69 -28.64 -9.70
N TYR A 35 -13.51 -29.07 -8.44
CA TYR A 35 -12.23 -29.46 -7.88
C TYR A 35 -12.20 -30.94 -7.44
N ASP A 36 -11.00 -31.54 -7.50
CA ASP A 36 -10.78 -32.87 -6.96
C ASP A 36 -10.93 -32.89 -5.42
N ALA A 37 -11.21 -34.08 -4.85
CA ALA A 37 -11.37 -34.26 -3.41
C ALA A 37 -10.19 -33.71 -2.55
N ALA A 38 -8.97 -33.71 -3.09
CA ALA A 38 -7.80 -33.15 -2.42
C ALA A 38 -7.90 -31.63 -2.18
N CYS A 39 -8.65 -30.91 -3.02
CA CYS A 39 -8.90 -29.47 -2.88
C CYS A 39 -10.16 -29.17 -2.06
N ALA A 40 -11.07 -30.15 -1.87
CA ALA A 40 -12.30 -29.96 -1.11
C ALA A 40 -12.01 -29.60 0.36
N ASP A 41 -11.04 -30.26 1.00
CA ASP A 41 -10.63 -29.95 2.38
C ASP A 41 -10.10 -28.51 2.51
N LEU A 42 -9.35 -28.03 1.52
CA LEU A 42 -8.84 -26.65 1.48
C LEU A 42 -9.99 -25.64 1.31
N LEU A 43 -10.95 -25.94 0.43
CA LEU A 43 -12.13 -25.09 0.25
C LEU A 43 -12.97 -25.04 1.53
N GLN A 44 -13.14 -26.17 2.21
CA GLN A 44 -13.86 -26.22 3.48
C GLN A 44 -13.15 -25.36 4.54
N GLN A 45 -11.81 -25.42 4.64
CA GLN A 45 -11.07 -24.54 5.55
C GLN A 45 -11.27 -23.04 5.24
N LEU A 46 -11.43 -22.67 3.96
CA LEU A 46 -11.71 -21.29 3.57
C LEU A 46 -13.14 -20.88 3.95
N VAL A 47 -14.12 -21.79 3.85
CA VAL A 47 -15.50 -21.58 4.30
C VAL A 47 -15.56 -21.45 5.82
N ASP A 48 -14.90 -22.35 6.55
CA ASP A 48 -14.87 -22.36 8.02
C ASP A 48 -14.25 -21.08 8.59
N ARG A 49 -13.24 -20.53 7.91
CA ARG A 49 -12.62 -19.23 8.24
C ARG A 49 -13.41 -18.02 7.73
N GLN A 50 -14.58 -18.25 7.14
CA GLN A 50 -15.45 -17.23 6.56
C GLN A 50 -14.73 -16.35 5.54
N LEU A 51 -13.83 -16.95 4.73
CA LEU A 51 -13.11 -16.26 3.66
C LEU A 51 -13.85 -16.38 2.34
N ILE A 52 -14.50 -17.51 2.11
CA ILE A 52 -15.40 -17.73 0.97
C ILE A 52 -16.77 -18.15 1.50
N SER A 53 -17.81 -17.83 0.74
CA SER A 53 -19.17 -18.30 0.99
C SER A 53 -19.68 -19.10 -0.21
N THR A 54 -20.62 -19.99 0.05
CA THR A 54 -21.35 -20.77 -0.96
C THR A 54 -22.76 -20.23 -1.11
N CYS A 55 -23.22 -19.98 -2.34
CA CYS A 55 -24.62 -19.68 -2.61
C CYS A 55 -25.48 -20.93 -2.38
N GLU A 56 -26.55 -20.83 -1.58
CA GLU A 56 -27.42 -21.99 -1.26
C GLU A 56 -28.14 -22.56 -2.49
N GLU A 57 -28.52 -21.71 -3.45
CA GLU A 57 -29.27 -22.14 -4.65
C GLU A 57 -28.36 -22.75 -5.73
N THR A 58 -27.17 -22.20 -5.91
CA THR A 58 -26.29 -22.52 -7.06
C THR A 58 -25.02 -23.27 -6.66
N GLY A 59 -24.69 -23.33 -5.38
CA GLY A 59 -23.40 -23.85 -4.89
C GLY A 59 -22.19 -22.99 -5.27
N ALA A 60 -22.41 -21.82 -5.88
CA ALA A 60 -21.34 -20.96 -6.36
C ALA A 60 -20.52 -20.36 -5.21
N LEU A 61 -19.20 -20.44 -5.32
CA LEU A 61 -18.25 -19.83 -4.41
C LEU A 61 -18.13 -18.34 -4.68
N ALA A 62 -18.17 -17.54 -3.62
CA ALA A 62 -17.98 -16.10 -3.68
C ALA A 62 -17.01 -15.62 -2.59
N PRO A 63 -16.22 -14.56 -2.86
CA PRO A 63 -15.40 -13.95 -1.84
C PRO A 63 -16.27 -13.23 -0.80
N THR A 64 -15.92 -13.37 0.48
CA THR A 64 -16.54 -12.60 1.57
C THR A 64 -15.89 -11.23 1.73
N LEU A 65 -16.54 -10.32 2.47
CA LEU A 65 -15.93 -9.05 2.87
C LEU A 65 -14.59 -9.23 3.60
N ARG A 66 -14.44 -10.29 4.41
CA ARG A 66 -13.17 -10.66 5.06
C ARG A 66 -12.06 -10.88 4.05
N SER A 67 -12.34 -11.67 2.99
CA SER A 67 -11.36 -11.90 1.93
C SER A 67 -11.03 -10.64 1.12
N ILE A 68 -12.01 -9.74 0.92
CA ILE A 68 -11.80 -8.46 0.23
C ILE A 68 -10.80 -7.58 1.01
N TYR A 69 -10.97 -7.46 2.33
CA TYR A 69 -10.04 -6.71 3.18
C TYR A 69 -8.64 -7.33 3.20
N LEU A 70 -8.55 -8.65 3.32
CA LEU A 70 -7.27 -9.36 3.24
C LEU A 70 -6.59 -9.17 1.89
N LYS A 71 -7.34 -9.21 0.79
CA LYS A 71 -6.83 -8.94 -0.56
C LYS A 71 -6.34 -7.50 -0.69
N ALA A 72 -7.06 -6.53 -0.13
CA ALA A 72 -6.63 -5.13 -0.13
C ALA A 72 -5.31 -4.92 0.63
N VAL A 73 -5.12 -5.60 1.77
CA VAL A 73 -3.85 -5.59 2.50
C VAL A 73 -2.75 -6.34 1.74
N TRP A 74 -3.06 -7.49 1.15
CA TRP A 74 -2.11 -8.26 0.34
C TRP A 74 -1.54 -7.45 -0.83
N ASP A 75 -2.40 -6.68 -1.52
CA ASP A 75 -1.98 -5.91 -2.70
C ASP A 75 -1.25 -4.61 -2.37
N LYS A 76 -1.54 -4.01 -1.21
CA LYS A 76 -1.05 -2.67 -0.83
C LYS A 76 -0.05 -2.68 0.34
N GLY A 77 0.17 -3.83 0.96
CA GLY A 77 0.93 -4.00 2.21
C GLY A 77 0.16 -3.58 3.46
N ALA A 78 -0.62 -2.50 3.41
CA ALA A 78 -1.46 -2.02 4.51
C ALA A 78 -2.68 -1.22 4.02
N ILE A 79 -3.65 -1.03 4.91
CA ILE A 79 -4.82 -0.17 4.71
C ILE A 79 -4.91 0.86 5.84
N ALA A 80 -5.30 2.08 5.51
CA ALA A 80 -5.54 3.13 6.49
C ALA A 80 -6.97 3.02 7.06
N LEU A 81 -7.09 2.98 8.39
CA LEU A 81 -8.38 2.79 9.08
C LEU A 81 -9.25 4.05 9.09
N GLY A 82 -8.66 5.24 8.92
CA GLY A 82 -9.38 6.52 9.00
C GLY A 82 -10.49 6.70 7.98
N ARG A 83 -10.61 5.79 6.99
CA ARG A 83 -11.63 5.79 5.95
C ARG A 83 -12.64 4.65 6.07
N CYS A 84 -12.50 3.80 7.08
CA CYS A 84 -13.37 2.66 7.34
C CYS A 84 -14.59 3.10 8.18
N GLY A 85 -15.78 2.60 7.85
CA GLY A 85 -16.97 2.79 8.69
C GLY A 85 -16.99 1.84 9.88
N ASP A 86 -17.91 2.05 10.83
CA ASP A 86 -18.02 1.21 12.04
C ASP A 86 -18.20 -0.29 11.73
N GLY A 87 -18.95 -0.62 10.68
CA GLY A 87 -19.14 -2.00 10.21
C GLY A 87 -17.85 -2.63 9.66
N ASP A 88 -17.00 -1.84 9.02
CA ASP A 88 -15.71 -2.28 8.51
C ASP A 88 -14.72 -2.54 9.65
N LEU A 89 -14.73 -1.68 10.66
CA LEU A 89 -13.87 -1.81 11.84
C LEU A 89 -14.17 -3.09 12.62
N ALA A 90 -15.44 -3.41 12.85
CA ALA A 90 -15.84 -4.65 13.52
C ALA A 90 -15.37 -5.91 12.75
N LEU A 91 -15.39 -5.86 11.42
CA LEU A 91 -14.89 -6.94 10.58
C LEU A 91 -13.36 -7.06 10.66
N ILE A 92 -12.64 -5.94 10.63
CA ILE A 92 -11.18 -5.90 10.79
C ILE A 92 -10.78 -6.43 12.17
N ASP A 93 -11.49 -6.05 13.24
CA ASP A 93 -11.27 -6.57 14.59
C ASP A 93 -11.43 -8.10 14.65
N GLY A 94 -12.41 -8.64 13.92
CA GLY A 94 -12.56 -10.08 13.73
C GLY A 94 -11.33 -10.71 13.04
N LEU A 95 -10.85 -10.12 11.96
CA LEU A 95 -9.64 -10.58 11.25
C LEU A 95 -8.38 -10.51 12.12
N VAL A 96 -8.26 -9.50 12.98
CA VAL A 96 -7.16 -9.35 13.94
C VAL A 96 -7.26 -10.40 15.05
N SER A 97 -8.46 -10.64 15.58
CA SER A 97 -8.72 -11.68 16.60
C SER A 97 -8.36 -13.08 16.09
N ASP A 98 -8.62 -13.34 14.80
CA ASP A 98 -8.24 -14.58 14.12
C ASP A 98 -6.76 -14.63 13.70
N LYS A 99 -5.96 -13.63 14.08
CA LYS A 99 -4.53 -13.49 13.79
C LYS A 99 -4.19 -13.46 12.29
N MET A 100 -5.14 -13.00 11.47
CA MET A 100 -4.94 -12.84 10.03
C MET A 100 -4.39 -11.45 9.69
N LEU A 101 -4.69 -10.45 10.52
CA LEU A 101 -4.20 -9.08 10.42
C LEU A 101 -3.63 -8.62 11.76
N SER A 102 -2.90 -7.51 11.74
CA SER A 102 -2.39 -6.84 12.94
C SER A 102 -2.43 -5.33 12.76
N TYR A 103 -2.74 -4.60 13.83
CA TYR A 103 -2.64 -3.15 13.84
C TYR A 103 -1.18 -2.68 13.87
N CYS A 104 -0.90 -1.59 13.16
CA CYS A 104 0.37 -0.89 13.18
C CYS A 104 0.15 0.54 13.66
N GLY A 105 0.76 0.92 14.80
CA GLY A 105 0.69 2.28 15.36
C GLY A 105 1.84 3.19 14.91
N LYS A 106 2.40 2.94 13.72
CA LYS A 106 3.49 3.73 13.15
C LYS A 106 3.02 4.39 11.85
N LEU A 107 3.59 5.55 11.54
CA LEU A 107 3.34 6.28 10.28
C LEU A 107 3.56 5.38 9.04
N PHE A 108 4.60 4.54 9.07
CA PHE A 108 4.89 3.59 8.00
C PHE A 108 4.55 2.17 8.43
N ALA A 109 3.82 1.45 7.58
CA ALA A 109 3.64 0.01 7.68
C ALA A 109 5.00 -0.70 7.54
N PRO A 110 5.13 -1.95 8.01
CA PRO A 110 6.39 -2.68 7.95
C PRO A 110 7.03 -2.72 6.56
N ASP A 111 6.24 -2.97 5.51
CA ASP A 111 6.71 -3.02 4.13
C ASP A 111 7.15 -1.66 3.61
N GLU A 112 6.44 -0.60 3.97
CA GLU A 112 6.82 0.78 3.61
C GLU A 112 8.12 1.19 4.31
N ALA A 113 8.25 0.89 5.61
CA ALA A 113 9.46 1.17 6.38
C ALA A 113 10.66 0.42 5.79
N ALA A 114 10.49 -0.84 5.43
CA ALA A 114 11.49 -1.64 4.75
C ALA A 114 11.86 -1.05 3.38
N TYR A 115 10.88 -0.59 2.60
CA TYR A 115 11.12 0.06 1.32
C TYR A 115 11.89 1.38 1.47
N LEU A 116 11.53 2.22 2.44
CA LEU A 116 12.26 3.45 2.73
C LEU A 116 13.70 3.18 3.20
N ASP A 117 13.90 2.15 4.02
CA ASP A 117 15.24 1.74 4.43
C ASP A 117 16.06 1.25 3.23
N TYR A 118 15.49 0.41 2.36
CA TYR A 118 16.12 -0.02 1.11
C TYR A 118 16.51 1.15 0.20
N MET A 119 15.65 2.17 0.10
CA MET A 119 15.89 3.33 -0.76
C MET A 119 16.94 4.29 -0.19
N PHE A 120 16.92 4.55 1.11
CA PHE A 120 17.78 5.57 1.71
C PHE A 120 19.06 5.03 2.35
N ASN A 121 18.97 3.88 3.03
CA ASN A 121 20.06 3.34 3.86
C ASN A 121 20.52 1.95 3.34
N ASP A 122 21.57 1.41 3.94
CA ASP A 122 22.10 0.06 3.70
C ASP A 122 21.99 -0.84 4.95
N ALA A 123 21.14 -0.47 5.92
CA ALA A 123 21.07 -1.14 7.21
C ALA A 123 20.42 -2.54 7.10
N SER A 124 19.32 -2.67 6.37
CA SER A 124 18.55 -3.92 6.35
C SER A 124 18.76 -4.79 5.10
N PHE A 125 19.25 -4.22 3.98
CA PHE A 125 19.36 -4.94 2.70
C PHE A 125 20.76 -4.77 2.07
N PRO A 126 21.49 -5.86 1.78
CA PRO A 126 22.81 -5.79 1.15
C PRO A 126 22.81 -5.17 -0.25
N ASN A 127 21.67 -5.23 -0.94
CA ASN A 127 21.45 -4.68 -2.28
C ASN A 127 20.67 -3.37 -2.25
N SER A 128 20.61 -2.69 -1.10
CA SER A 128 20.00 -1.37 -0.95
C SER A 128 20.47 -0.39 -2.02
N GLN A 129 19.57 0.51 -2.43
CA GLN A 129 19.97 1.67 -3.22
C GLN A 129 20.83 2.61 -2.37
N GLY A 130 20.48 2.76 -1.08
CA GLY A 130 21.28 3.52 -0.12
C GLY A 130 21.54 4.95 -0.59
N LEU A 131 20.55 5.60 -1.21
CA LEU A 131 20.75 6.88 -1.90
C LEU A 131 21.27 7.95 -0.95
N ARG A 132 20.76 7.98 0.29
CA ARG A 132 21.25 8.90 1.31
C ARG A 132 22.73 8.60 1.60
N ASN A 133 23.09 7.35 1.88
CA ASN A 133 24.47 6.99 2.17
C ASN A 133 25.42 7.32 1.00
N ARG A 134 24.97 7.08 -0.24
CA ARG A 134 25.74 7.35 -1.47
C ARG A 134 26.09 8.83 -1.65
N TYR A 135 25.15 9.73 -1.31
CA TYR A 135 25.32 11.18 -1.50
C TYR A 135 25.83 11.90 -0.24
N ASP A 136 25.46 11.46 0.98
CA ASP A 136 25.94 12.01 2.26
C ASP A 136 27.39 11.59 2.52
N HIS A 137 27.73 10.33 2.22
CA HIS A 137 29.08 9.80 2.34
C HIS A 137 29.62 9.58 0.94
N ALA A 138 30.17 10.63 0.35
CA ALA A 138 30.84 10.59 -0.96
C ALA A 138 32.07 9.67 -0.94
N HIS A 139 31.84 8.35 -0.91
CA HIS A 139 32.88 7.33 -0.96
C HIS A 139 33.50 7.21 -2.35
N THR A 140 32.83 7.76 -3.37
CA THR A 140 33.32 7.82 -4.74
C THR A 140 33.14 9.25 -5.27
N PRO A 141 34.19 9.90 -5.79
CA PRO A 141 34.04 11.18 -6.45
C PRO A 141 33.02 11.04 -7.60
N ILE A 142 32.05 11.96 -7.64
CA ILE A 142 31.09 12.03 -8.74
C ILE A 142 31.88 12.39 -10.01
N ALA A 143 32.15 11.37 -10.83
CA ALA A 143 32.97 11.51 -12.03
C ALA A 143 32.30 12.38 -13.10
N ASP A 144 30.97 12.34 -13.18
CA ASP A 144 30.16 13.16 -14.08
C ASP A 144 28.88 13.65 -13.35
N PRO A 145 28.83 14.92 -12.91
CA PRO A 145 27.65 15.52 -12.30
C PRO A 145 26.43 15.59 -13.24
N GLY A 146 26.63 15.49 -14.56
CA GLY A 146 25.58 15.48 -15.58
C GLY A 146 25.03 14.09 -15.90
N ALA A 147 25.52 13.04 -15.21
CA ALA A 147 25.15 11.67 -15.51
C ALA A 147 23.64 11.44 -15.35
N ALA A 148 23.07 10.70 -16.30
CA ALA A 148 21.64 10.37 -16.29
C ALA A 148 21.20 9.63 -15.01
N SER A 149 22.09 8.83 -14.41
CA SER A 149 21.86 8.12 -13.15
C SER A 149 21.61 9.09 -11.99
N ILE A 150 22.38 10.18 -11.87
CA ILE A 150 22.20 11.20 -10.83
C ILE A 150 20.84 11.87 -10.97
N ARG A 151 20.43 12.19 -12.21
CA ARG A 151 19.11 12.75 -12.47
C ARG A 151 17.98 11.78 -12.09
N THR A 152 18.13 10.50 -12.40
CA THR A 152 17.15 9.46 -12.00
C THR A 152 17.08 9.31 -10.49
N ASP A 153 18.21 9.28 -9.79
CA ASP A 153 18.26 9.17 -8.34
C ASP A 153 17.66 10.41 -7.65
N TYR A 154 17.92 11.61 -8.17
CA TYR A 154 17.29 12.85 -7.73
C TYR A 154 15.76 12.78 -7.82
N TYR A 155 15.20 12.37 -8.98
CA TYR A 155 13.75 12.25 -9.13
C TYR A 155 13.16 11.21 -8.18
N ARG A 156 13.84 10.07 -7.97
CA ARG A 156 13.41 9.07 -6.99
C ARG A 156 13.35 9.63 -5.57
N MET A 157 14.40 10.32 -5.12
CA MET A 157 14.42 10.95 -3.80
C MET A 157 13.31 12.00 -3.66
N LEU A 158 13.11 12.84 -4.68
CA LEU A 158 12.07 13.85 -4.68
C LEU A 158 10.67 13.23 -4.60
N THR A 159 10.39 12.18 -5.39
CA THR A 159 9.12 11.45 -5.33
C THR A 159 8.88 10.85 -3.96
N LEU A 160 9.89 10.23 -3.34
CA LEU A 160 9.79 9.68 -1.98
C LEU A 160 9.51 10.77 -0.95
N LEU A 161 10.20 11.92 -1.03
CA LEU A 161 9.98 13.04 -0.13
C LEU A 161 8.55 13.58 -0.23
N VAL A 162 8.03 13.73 -1.45
CA VAL A 162 6.64 14.13 -1.69
C VAL A 162 5.68 13.09 -1.11
N ALA A 163 5.89 11.79 -1.35
CA ALA A 163 5.04 10.73 -0.83
C ALA A 163 5.02 10.71 0.72
N ILE A 164 6.19 10.83 1.36
CA ILE A 164 6.30 10.93 2.83
C ILE A 164 5.54 12.15 3.35
N THR A 165 5.72 13.31 2.71
CA THR A 165 5.06 14.56 3.11
C THR A 165 3.55 14.44 3.01
N LEU A 166 3.03 13.88 1.91
CA LEU A 166 1.61 13.64 1.72
C LEU A 166 1.05 12.68 2.78
N LYS A 167 1.79 11.63 3.13
CA LYS A 167 1.37 10.68 4.16
C LYS A 167 1.31 11.31 5.55
N ILE A 168 2.32 12.09 5.93
CA ILE A 168 2.32 12.87 7.18
C ILE A 168 1.11 13.81 7.20
N ASN A 169 0.85 14.51 6.08
CA ASN A 169 -0.31 15.39 5.98
C ASN A 169 -1.64 14.64 6.17
N ASP A 170 -1.80 13.45 5.56
CA ASP A 170 -3.02 12.64 5.69
C ASP A 170 -3.28 12.20 7.13
N GLU A 171 -2.24 11.76 7.85
CA GLU A 171 -2.33 11.37 9.26
C GLU A 171 -2.64 12.55 10.18
N LEU A 172 -1.94 13.68 10.00
CA LEU A 172 -2.22 14.92 10.74
C LEU A 172 -3.63 15.44 10.46
N SER A 173 -4.09 15.36 9.21
CA SER A 173 -5.43 15.78 8.81
C SER A 173 -6.50 14.93 9.47
N SER A 174 -6.31 13.62 9.46
CA SER A 174 -7.20 12.68 10.13
C SER A 174 -7.24 12.90 11.64
N SER A 175 -6.09 13.18 12.27
CA SER A 175 -6.00 13.35 13.73
C SER A 175 -6.56 14.69 14.24
N THR A 176 -6.36 15.78 13.51
CA THR A 176 -6.75 17.14 13.95
C THR A 176 -8.07 17.61 13.35
N GLY A 177 -8.60 16.91 12.34
CA GLY A 177 -9.76 17.35 11.56
C GLY A 177 -9.48 18.60 10.72
N ARG A 178 -8.21 18.95 10.51
CA ARG A 178 -7.72 20.15 9.80
C ARG A 178 -6.57 19.72 8.88
N GLY A 179 -6.48 20.23 7.66
CA GLY A 179 -5.35 19.89 6.77
C GLY A 179 -5.71 19.20 5.46
N TYR A 180 -7.00 19.11 5.13
CA TYR A 180 -7.40 18.88 3.75
C TYR A 180 -6.70 19.93 2.87
N LEU A 181 -6.10 19.50 1.76
CA LEU A 181 -5.56 20.36 0.73
C LEU A 181 -6.74 21.04 0.00
N GLU A 182 -7.48 21.91 0.70
CA GLU A 182 -8.60 22.65 0.11
C GLU A 182 -8.07 23.70 -0.87
N ASN A 183 -6.87 24.22 -0.64
CA ASN A 183 -6.19 25.15 -1.52
C ASN A 183 -4.68 24.90 -1.49
N PHE A 184 -4.09 24.52 -2.63
CA PHE A 184 -2.68 24.77 -2.87
C PHE A 184 -2.50 26.29 -2.89
N VAL A 185 -2.15 26.88 -1.75
CA VAL A 185 -1.62 28.24 -1.78
C VAL A 185 -0.29 28.14 -2.51
N ASP A 186 -0.20 28.78 -3.68
CA ASP A 186 1.03 28.82 -4.48
C ASP A 186 2.19 29.22 -3.56
N TRP A 187 3.12 28.30 -3.37
CA TRP A 187 4.32 28.53 -2.61
C TRP A 187 5.29 29.37 -3.44
N PRO A 188 5.95 30.40 -2.88
CA PRO A 188 6.00 30.76 -1.46
C PRO A 188 4.72 31.39 -0.91
N TYR A 189 4.39 31.08 0.35
CA TYR A 189 3.42 31.84 1.13
C TYR A 189 3.96 33.27 1.31
N TYR A 190 3.64 34.16 0.39
CA TYR A 190 3.86 35.59 0.54
C TYR A 190 2.71 36.15 1.36
N ASP A 191 2.85 36.25 2.68
CA ASP A 191 1.99 37.17 3.43
C ASP A 191 2.40 38.62 3.17
N GLU A 192 1.58 39.58 3.61
CA GLU A 192 1.88 41.00 3.47
C GLU A 192 3.19 41.42 4.19
N SER A 193 3.68 40.62 5.14
CA SER A 193 4.94 40.87 5.84
C SER A 193 6.15 40.63 4.92
N VAL A 194 6.07 39.65 4.02
CA VAL A 194 7.12 39.41 3.00
C VAL A 194 7.17 40.57 1.99
N LEU A 195 6.02 41.10 1.57
CA LEU A 195 5.93 42.26 0.68
C LEU A 195 6.41 43.56 1.37
N GLY A 196 6.21 43.68 2.68
CA GLY A 196 6.72 44.80 3.50
C GLY A 196 8.25 44.83 3.57
N LEU A 197 8.89 43.67 3.70
CA LEU A 197 10.35 43.53 3.67
C LEU A 197 10.96 44.00 2.33
N PHE A 198 10.38 43.59 1.20
CA PHE A 198 10.84 44.05 -0.12
C PHE A 198 10.72 45.57 -0.31
N LYS A 199 9.65 46.20 0.20
CA LYS A 199 9.47 47.66 0.13
C LYS A 199 10.46 48.44 0.99
N THR A 200 10.97 47.82 2.05
CA THR A 200 11.95 48.46 2.96
C THR A 200 13.33 48.44 2.33
N TYR A 201 13.74 47.33 1.71
CA TYR A 201 15.02 47.21 1.00
C TYR A 201 15.08 48.02 -0.31
N CYS A 202 13.98 48.18 -1.03
CA CYS A 202 13.96 49.01 -2.25
C CYS A 202 13.86 50.53 -2.00
N LYS A 203 13.74 50.98 -0.74
CA LYS A 203 13.79 52.41 -0.38
C LYS A 203 15.16 52.86 0.13
N GLU A 204 16.08 51.94 0.35
CA GLU A 204 17.44 52.21 0.83
C GLU A 204 18.53 52.02 -0.27
N ALA A 205 18.12 51.89 -1.53
CA ALA A 205 18.99 51.92 -2.72
C ALA A 205 18.65 53.14 -3.59
#